data_AF-A0A519KUE3-F1
#
_entry.id   AF-A0A519KUE3-F1
#
_cell.length_a   1.000
_cell.length_b   1.000
_cell.length_c   1.000
_cell.angle_alpha   90.00
_cell.angle_beta   90.00
_cell.angle_gamma   90.00
#
_symmetry.space_group_name_H-M   'P 1'
#
loop_
_entity.id
_entity.type
_entity.pdbx_description
1 polymer ?
#
loop_
_entity_poly.entity_id
_entity_poly.type
_entity_poly.pdbx_seq_one_letter_code
_entity_poly.pdbx_strand_id
1 'polypeptide(L)'
;SGTVQLICDISNDEFSENIENDLKVLVKFGEEYDDSNEDVITINRKDSDFNIANLIYETVVLSIPMKKVAPSVKDNEEYQNLLDKYSPKIIEEEEEQVDPRWAALKKLKDNN
;
A
#
# COMPACT_ATOMS: atom_id res chain seq x y z
N SER A 1 -13.38 -11.86 -1.35
CA SER A 1 -13.54 -10.99 -2.53
C SER A 1 -14.86 -10.23 -2.46
N GLY A 2 -14.95 -9.10 -3.14
CA GLY A 2 -16.15 -8.26 -3.20
C GLY A 2 -15.96 -7.07 -4.13
N THR A 3 -16.93 -6.16 -4.16
CA THR A 3 -16.89 -4.95 -4.99
C THR A 3 -17.07 -3.73 -4.11
N VAL A 4 -16.27 -2.68 -4.35
CA VAL A 4 -16.32 -1.39 -3.65
C VAL A 4 -16.59 -0.26 -4.64
N GLN A 5 -17.34 0.76 -4.20
CA GLN A 5 -17.57 1.97 -4.97
C GLN A 5 -16.48 3.00 -4.63
N LEU A 6 -15.76 3.49 -5.63
CA LEU A 6 -14.64 4.41 -5.48
C LEU A 6 -14.82 5.64 -6.38
N ILE A 7 -14.09 6.71 -6.05
CA ILE A 7 -13.96 7.90 -6.88
C ILE A 7 -12.58 7.86 -7.54
N CYS A 8 -12.52 8.10 -8.85
CA CYS A 8 -11.28 8.10 -9.60
C CYS A 8 -10.42 9.33 -9.26
N ASP A 9 -9.16 9.11 -8.92
CA ASP A 9 -8.22 10.19 -8.58
C ASP A 9 -7.82 11.05 -9.80
N ILE A 10 -8.22 10.68 -11.03
CA ILE A 10 -7.87 11.37 -12.28
C ILE A 10 -9.09 12.07 -12.88
N SER A 11 -10.18 11.34 -13.15
CA SER A 11 -11.38 11.92 -13.76
C SER A 11 -12.41 12.42 -12.76
N ASN A 12 -12.27 12.07 -11.47
CA ASN A 12 -13.25 12.32 -10.41
C ASN A 12 -14.61 11.61 -10.64
N ASP A 13 -14.66 10.65 -11.57
CA ASP A 13 -15.86 9.83 -11.78
C ASP A 13 -15.96 8.71 -10.76
N GLU A 14 -17.19 8.32 -10.45
CA GLU A 14 -17.46 7.12 -9.65
C GLU A 14 -17.27 5.85 -10.50
N PHE A 15 -16.69 4.82 -9.91
CA PHE A 15 -16.55 3.51 -10.52
C PHE A 15 -16.58 2.39 -9.47
N SER A 16 -16.92 1.19 -9.91
CA SER A 16 -16.87 -0.01 -9.07
C SER A 16 -15.57 -0.76 -9.31
N GLU A 17 -14.85 -1.09 -8.23
CA GLU A 17 -13.60 -1.86 -8.27
C GLU A 17 -13.80 -3.20 -7.56
N ASN A 18 -13.30 -4.28 -8.17
CA ASN A 18 -13.27 -5.58 -7.51
C ASN A 18 -12.05 -5.67 -6.60
N ILE A 19 -12.29 -6.06 -5.36
CA ILE A 19 -11.24 -6.28 -4.37
C ILE A 19 -11.19 -7.76 -3.97
N GLU A 20 -9.96 -8.25 -3.83
CA GLU A 20 -9.68 -9.59 -3.36
C GLU A 20 -8.50 -9.52 -2.40
N ASN A 21 -8.65 -10.16 -1.25
CA ASN A 21 -7.64 -10.20 -0.22
C ASN A 21 -7.90 -11.43 0.66
N ASP A 22 -6.81 -12.03 1.14
CA ASP A 22 -6.79 -13.18 2.02
C ASP A 22 -5.94 -12.86 3.24
N LEU A 23 -6.59 -12.64 4.38
CA LEU A 23 -5.92 -12.42 5.66
C LEU A 23 -5.74 -13.76 6.41
N LYS A 24 -4.52 -14.04 6.85
CA LYS A 24 -4.20 -15.17 7.73
C LYS A 24 -3.75 -14.63 9.08
N VAL A 25 -4.37 -15.12 10.15
CA VAL A 25 -4.05 -14.71 11.53
C VAL A 25 -3.85 -15.95 12.37
N LEU A 26 -2.80 -15.96 13.20
CA LEU A 26 -2.58 -17.02 14.18
C LEU A 26 -3.16 -16.59 15.53
N VAL A 27 -4.11 -17.37 16.03
CA VAL A 27 -4.76 -17.09 17.32
C VAL A 27 -4.21 -18.00 18.40
N LYS A 28 -3.77 -17.42 19.52
CA LYS A 28 -3.21 -18.11 20.68
C LYS A 28 -4.08 -17.86 21.91
N PHE A 29 -4.30 -18.88 22.73
CA PHE A 29 -5.02 -18.73 24.00
C PHE A 29 -4.08 -18.41 25.17
N GLY A 30 -4.26 -17.24 25.78
CA GLY A 30 -3.48 -16.72 26.92
C GLY A 30 -4.33 -16.30 28.11
N GLU A 31 -3.72 -15.56 29.05
CA GLU A 31 -4.41 -15.03 30.23
C GLU A 31 -5.14 -13.71 29.95
N GLU A 32 -4.62 -12.91 29.02
CA GLU A 32 -5.13 -11.60 28.62
C GLU A 32 -5.08 -11.45 27.09
N TYR A 33 -5.80 -10.45 26.58
CA TYR A 33 -5.75 -10.08 25.17
C TYR A 33 -4.45 -9.34 24.85
N ASP A 34 -3.77 -9.71 23.77
CA ASP A 34 -2.56 -9.04 23.28
C ASP A 34 -2.45 -9.19 21.76
N ASP A 35 -2.42 -8.07 21.04
CA ASP A 35 -2.28 -7.92 19.60
C ASP A 35 -1.00 -7.17 19.20
N SER A 36 -0.04 -7.01 20.13
CA SER A 36 1.21 -6.29 19.87
C SER A 36 2.12 -6.97 18.84
N ASN A 37 1.88 -8.24 18.56
CA ASN A 37 2.60 -9.02 17.56
C ASN A 37 1.81 -9.06 16.25
N GLU A 38 2.45 -8.67 15.14
CA GLU A 38 1.81 -8.59 13.82
C GLU A 38 1.27 -9.95 13.32
N ASP A 39 1.88 -11.07 13.72
CA ASP A 39 1.53 -12.41 13.23
C ASP A 39 0.62 -13.19 14.19
N VAL A 40 0.56 -12.81 15.48
CA VAL A 40 -0.08 -13.59 16.54
C VAL A 40 -0.97 -12.73 17.43
N ILE A 41 -2.25 -13.06 17.47
CA ILE A 41 -3.21 -12.46 18.41
C ILE A 41 -3.44 -13.42 19.57
N THR A 42 -3.17 -12.94 20.79
CA THR A 42 -3.51 -13.67 22.02
C THR A 42 -4.91 -13.29 22.48
N ILE A 43 -5.76 -14.27 22.73
CA ILE A 43 -7.11 -14.10 23.28
C ILE A 43 -7.21 -14.78 24.65
N ASN A 44 -8.12 -14.30 25.51
CA ASN A 44 -8.28 -14.90 26.84
C ASN A 44 -8.81 -16.33 26.70
N ARG A 45 -8.23 -17.28 27.44
CA ARG A 45 -8.69 -18.67 27.54
C ARG A 45 -10.15 -18.81 27.98
N LYS A 46 -10.70 -17.81 28.66
CA LYS A 46 -12.09 -17.80 29.14
C LYS A 46 -13.08 -17.30 28.10
N ASP A 47 -12.62 -16.70 27.00
CA ASP A 47 -13.50 -16.17 25.96
C ASP A 47 -14.05 -17.32 25.11
N SER A 48 -15.36 -17.28 24.85
CA SER A 48 -16.05 -18.21 23.94
C SER A 48 -16.01 -17.77 22.49
N ASP A 49 -15.79 -16.48 22.25
CA ASP A 49 -15.96 -15.83 20.95
C ASP A 49 -14.80 -14.87 20.69
N PHE A 50 -14.42 -14.75 19.42
CA PHE A 50 -13.38 -13.83 18.97
C PHE A 50 -13.95 -12.83 17.97
N ASN A 51 -13.90 -11.54 18.31
CA ASN A 51 -14.42 -10.49 17.44
C ASN A 51 -13.45 -10.19 16.29
N ILE A 52 -13.82 -10.59 15.08
CA ILE A 52 -13.02 -10.39 13.86
C ILE A 52 -13.41 -9.12 13.08
N ALA A 53 -14.32 -8.29 13.58
CA ALA A 53 -14.83 -7.13 12.85
C ALA A 53 -13.71 -6.17 12.42
N ASN A 54 -12.75 -5.89 13.32
CA ASN A 54 -11.62 -5.02 13.01
C ASN A 54 -10.71 -5.61 11.92
N LEU A 55 -10.40 -6.91 12.02
CA LEU A 55 -9.60 -7.62 11.03
C LEU A 55 -10.23 -7.57 9.64
N ILE A 56 -11.55 -7.74 9.56
CA ILE A 56 -12.28 -7.63 8.28
C ILE A 56 -12.19 -6.21 7.74
N TYR A 57 -12.43 -5.19 8.57
CA TYR A 57 -12.37 -3.79 8.16
C TYR A 57 -10.99 -3.42 7.62
N GLU A 58 -9.93 -3.77 8.34
CA GLU A 58 -8.55 -3.54 7.91
C GLU A 58 -8.23 -4.28 6.61
N THR A 59 -8.61 -5.56 6.51
CA THR A 59 -8.40 -6.36 5.29
C THR A 59 -9.04 -5.69 4.07
N VAL A 60 -10.26 -5.18 4.21
CA VAL A 60 -10.98 -4.49 3.14
C VAL A 60 -10.29 -3.17 2.80
N VAL A 61 -9.97 -2.33 3.78
CA VAL A 61 -9.32 -1.03 3.55
C VAL A 61 -7.95 -1.21 2.89
N LEU A 62 -7.16 -2.18 3.33
CA LEU A 62 -5.84 -2.49 2.77
C LEU A 62 -5.90 -3.12 1.37
N SER A 63 -7.04 -3.71 0.99
CA SER A 63 -7.23 -4.24 -0.37
C SER A 63 -7.50 -3.17 -1.43
N ILE A 64 -7.81 -1.94 -1.01
CA ILE A 64 -8.08 -0.82 -1.92
C ILE A 64 -6.74 -0.26 -2.44
N PRO A 65 -6.56 -0.08 -3.75
CA PRO A 65 -5.32 0.44 -4.31
C PRO A 65 -5.05 1.88 -3.86
N MET A 66 -3.78 2.20 -3.57
CA MET A 66 -3.37 3.56 -3.16
C MET A 66 -3.77 4.64 -4.18
N LYS A 67 -3.65 4.33 -5.47
CA LYS A 67 -4.10 5.19 -6.57
C LYS A 67 -5.32 4.55 -7.24
N LYS A 68 -6.47 5.23 -7.15
CA LYS A 68 -7.77 4.75 -7.62
C LYS A 68 -7.97 5.25 -9.05
N VAL A 69 -7.67 4.40 -10.02
CA VAL A 69 -7.80 4.74 -11.44
C VAL A 69 -8.90 3.90 -12.07
N ALA A 70 -9.98 4.57 -12.47
CA ALA A 70 -11.11 3.94 -13.13
C ALA A 70 -10.68 3.29 -14.46
N PRO A 71 -11.33 2.17 -14.87
CA PRO A 71 -11.11 1.56 -16.18
C PRO A 71 -11.30 2.54 -17.34
N SER A 72 -12.28 3.45 -17.24
CA SER A 72 -12.54 4.51 -18.23
C SER A 72 -11.36 5.45 -18.49
N VAL A 73 -10.48 5.61 -17.51
CA VAL A 73 -9.24 6.40 -17.63
C VAL A 73 -8.09 5.53 -18.13
N LYS A 74 -7.98 4.28 -17.64
CA LYS A 74 -6.92 3.35 -18.07
C LYS A 74 -7.00 3.05 -19.56
N ASP A 75 -8.21 2.85 -20.07
CA ASP A 75 -8.45 2.38 -21.45
C ASP A 75 -8.60 3.52 -22.46
N ASN A 76 -8.39 4.79 -22.05
CA ASN A 76 -8.59 5.96 -22.89
C ASN A 76 -7.27 6.65 -23.25
N GLU A 77 -6.93 6.64 -24.54
CA GLU A 77 -5.69 7.21 -25.09
C GLU A 77 -5.51 8.71 -24.81
N GLU A 78 -6.59 9.49 -24.74
CA GLU A 78 -6.50 10.93 -24.45
C GLU A 78 -5.96 11.16 -23.03
N TYR A 79 -6.47 10.41 -22.06
CA TYR A 79 -5.97 10.46 -20.68
C TYR A 79 -4.52 10.01 -20.60
N GLN A 80 -4.13 8.92 -21.29
CA GLN A 80 -2.74 8.47 -21.31
C GLN A 80 -1.80 9.53 -21.87
N ASN A 81 -2.16 10.15 -23.00
CA ASN A 81 -1.37 11.24 -23.59
C ASN A 81 -1.22 12.45 -22.66
N LEU A 82 -2.28 12.83 -21.93
CA LEU A 82 -2.20 13.88 -20.92
C LEU A 82 -1.28 13.49 -19.76
N LEU A 83 -1.43 12.27 -19.25
CA LEU A 83 -0.62 11.77 -18.16
C LEU A 83 0.85 11.72 -18.54
N ASP A 84 1.21 11.22 -19.72
CA ASP A 84 2.60 11.19 -20.18
C ASP A 84 3.21 12.58 -20.34
N LYS A 85 2.38 13.57 -20.71
CA LYS A 85 2.81 14.95 -20.90
C LYS A 85 3.03 15.70 -19.58
N TYR A 86 2.19 15.47 -18.58
CA TYR A 86 2.15 16.25 -17.34
C TYR A 86 2.63 15.51 -16.10
N SER A 87 2.75 14.18 -16.14
CA SER A 87 3.25 13.41 -15.00
C SER A 87 4.73 13.74 -14.77
N PRO A 88 5.17 13.85 -13.51
CA PRO A 88 6.57 14.07 -13.20
C PRO A 88 7.38 12.90 -13.78
N LYS A 89 8.31 13.22 -14.67
CA LYS A 89 9.27 12.24 -15.16
C LYS A 89 10.28 12.02 -14.04
N ILE A 90 10.53 10.75 -13.71
CA ILE A 90 11.71 10.40 -12.93
C ILE A 90 12.88 10.80 -13.81
N ILE A 91 13.52 11.92 -13.48
CA ILE A 91 14.81 12.24 -14.03
C ILE A 91 15.71 11.22 -13.35
N GLU A 92 16.11 10.18 -14.08
CA GLU A 92 17.31 9.45 -13.70
C GLU A 92 18.39 10.53 -13.65
N GLU A 93 18.84 10.90 -12.46
CA GLU A 93 20.05 11.67 -12.30
C GLU A 93 21.12 10.85 -13.03
N GLU A 94 21.46 11.24 -14.26
CA GLU A 94 22.73 10.87 -14.87
C GLU A 94 23.75 11.11 -13.77
N GLU A 95 24.55 10.10 -13.41
CA GLU A 95 25.54 10.21 -12.34
C GLU A 95 26.26 11.55 -12.49
N GLU A 96 25.87 12.54 -11.69
CA GLU A 96 26.47 13.86 -11.77
C GLU A 96 27.96 13.61 -11.55
N GLN A 97 28.81 14.16 -12.43
CA GLN A 97 30.25 14.14 -12.20
C GLN A 97 30.48 14.75 -10.81
N VAL A 98 30.64 13.89 -9.81
CA VAL A 98 30.78 14.30 -8.42
C VAL A 98 31.96 15.25 -8.37
N ASP A 99 31.72 16.48 -7.93
CA ASP A 99 32.77 17.49 -7.81
C ASP A 99 33.98 16.85 -7.11
N PRO A 100 35.19 16.97 -7.67
CA PRO A 100 36.37 16.31 -7.15
C PRO A 100 36.67 16.64 -5.68
N ARG A 101 36.16 17.76 -5.15
CA ARG A 101 36.23 18.10 -3.72
C ARG A 101 35.33 17.22 -2.84
N TRP A 102 34.13 16.86 -3.31
CA TRP A 102 33.18 16.02 -2.56
C TRP A 102 33.41 14.52 -2.76
N ALA A 103 34.14 14.12 -3.80
CA ALA A 103 34.53 12.72 -4.04
C ALA A 103 35.29 12.09 -2.86
N ALA A 104 35.98 12.89 -2.04
CA ALA A 104 36.68 12.44 -0.83
C ALA A 104 35.74 11.85 0.24
N LEU A 105 34.46 12.24 0.26
CA LEU A 105 33.48 11.75 1.23
C LEU A 105 33.01 10.32 0.93
N LYS A 106 33.08 9.88 -0.34
CA LYS A 106 32.73 8.50 -0.73
C LYS A 106 33.67 7.48 -0.08
N LYS A 107 34.96 7.82 0.07
CA LYS A 107 35.97 6.99 0.73
C LYS A 107 35.76 6.80 2.24
N LEU A 108 34.93 7.64 2.86
CA LEU A 108 34.60 7.51 4.29
C LEU A 108 33.43 6.55 4.52
N LYS A 109 32.64 6.25 3.48
CA LYS A 109 31.49 5.34 3.56
C LYS A 109 31.90 3.86 3.55
N ASP A 110 33.06 3.54 2.96
CA ASP A 110 33.55 2.16 2.79
C ASP A 110 34.42 1.65 3.96
N ASN A 111 34.60 2.45 5.01
CA ASN A 111 35.45 2.12 6.18
C ASN A 111 34.65 1.71 7.44
N ASN A 112 33.46 1.10 7.27
CA ASN A 112 32.74 0.44 8.36
C ASN A 112 32.26 -0.95 7.94
#